data_AF-A0A8T6GKG8-F1
#
_entry.id   AF-A0A8T6GKG8-F1
#
_cell.length_a   1.000
_cell.length_b   1.000
_cell.length_c   1.000
_cell.angle_alpha   90.00
_cell.angle_beta   90.00
_cell.angle_gamma   90.00
#
_symmetry.space_group_name_H-M   'P 1'
#
loop_
_entity.id
_entity.type
_entity.pdbx_description
1 polymer ?
#
loop_
_entity_poly.entity_id
_entity_poly.type
_entity_poly.pdbx_seq_one_letter_code
_entity_poly.pdbx_strand_id
1 'polypeptide(L)'
;FSTPTPLIPTAAPTTAPATLPRPPSQDFLPSSARIDGVLHQQQTWNNCGPATITMALSYHGWRESQAFAGDKLKPNREDKNVSPHELVDFVREESFVDAILRVGGTLDLLKRLVANGFPTVIETAAMFEGYDWIGHYRVLVGYDDAFQLFYFYDSFLGVGADANGVTESYARVDNDWRAFNRTFIVVYHPDREALLRNILAEYWDEAAAAQIAFEAAQNEARSNPQDAFAWFNMGSSLAMLGRHQEAAAAFDQATSTGKLPWRMMWYQHGAFAAYFAAGRYQDVLTLAAHNQNTAPELEETHYWRGRVYEAQGENQRAASAYRRALGYNPNYDAARQALDSLSQ
;
A
#
# COMPACT_ATOMS: atom_id res chain seq x y z
N PHE A 1 -34.53 -7.11 84.34
CA PHE A 1 -33.76 -7.91 83.37
C PHE A 1 -34.20 -7.50 81.98
N SER A 2 -33.49 -6.54 81.40
CA SER A 2 -33.82 -5.98 80.08
C SER A 2 -32.78 -6.49 79.08
N THR A 3 -33.27 -7.21 78.09
CA THR A 3 -32.51 -7.78 76.96
C THR A 3 -31.97 -6.66 76.06
N PRO A 4 -30.69 -6.71 75.63
CA PRO A 4 -30.17 -5.73 74.69
C PRO A 4 -30.58 -6.04 73.25
N THR A 5 -31.05 -5.00 72.56
CA THR A 5 -31.43 -5.00 71.14
C THR A 5 -30.20 -5.17 70.24
N PRO A 6 -30.25 -5.96 69.15
CA PRO A 6 -29.12 -6.09 68.22
C PRO A 6 -28.97 -4.83 67.34
N LEU A 7 -27.73 -4.36 67.18
CA LEU A 7 -27.38 -3.31 66.23
C LEU A 7 -27.35 -3.89 64.80
N ILE A 8 -28.13 -3.30 63.89
CA ILE A 8 -28.10 -3.61 62.45
C ILE A 8 -26.89 -2.91 61.82
N PRO A 9 -26.06 -3.58 61.01
CA PRO A 9 -24.93 -2.93 60.33
C PRO A 9 -25.44 -1.95 59.26
N THR A 10 -24.94 -0.71 59.29
CA THR A 10 -25.19 0.29 58.25
C THR A 10 -24.50 -0.15 56.95
N ALA A 11 -25.26 -0.32 55.88
CA ALA A 11 -24.72 -0.61 54.56
C ALA A 11 -23.90 0.58 54.04
N ALA A 12 -22.65 0.33 53.64
CA ALA A 12 -21.81 1.31 52.97
C ALA A 12 -22.39 1.65 51.58
N PRO A 13 -22.27 2.90 51.11
CA PRO A 13 -22.74 3.27 49.78
C PRO A 13 -21.90 2.56 48.71
N THR A 14 -22.55 1.68 47.94
CA THR A 14 -21.98 1.08 46.73
C THR A 14 -21.74 2.19 45.72
N THR A 15 -20.48 2.60 45.54
CA THR A 15 -20.07 3.43 44.41
C THR A 15 -20.32 2.64 43.13
N ALA A 16 -21.26 3.12 42.31
CA ALA A 16 -21.45 2.62 40.96
C ALA A 16 -20.10 2.70 40.20
N PRO A 17 -19.73 1.69 39.41
CA PRO A 17 -18.55 1.80 38.56
C PRO A 17 -18.71 3.04 37.68
N ALA A 18 -17.72 3.93 37.68
CA ALA A 18 -17.65 5.01 36.71
C ALA A 18 -17.72 4.37 35.32
N THR A 19 -18.82 4.60 34.61
CA THR A 19 -18.92 4.27 33.20
C THR A 19 -17.78 5.00 32.51
N LEU A 20 -16.82 4.24 31.97
CA LEU A 20 -15.83 4.75 31.05
C LEU A 20 -16.57 5.59 29.99
N PRO A 21 -16.04 6.75 29.56
CA PRO A 21 -16.60 7.47 28.44
C PRO A 21 -16.76 6.48 27.28
N ARG A 22 -17.98 6.33 26.78
CA ARG A 22 -18.23 5.59 25.54
C ARG A 22 -17.28 6.19 24.49
N PRO A 23 -16.50 5.39 23.75
CA PRO A 23 -15.69 5.93 22.66
C PRO A 23 -16.61 6.75 21.75
N PRO A 24 -16.16 7.91 21.24
CA PRO A 24 -16.97 8.74 20.36
C PRO A 24 -17.52 7.84 19.25
N SER A 25 -18.85 7.89 19.07
CA SER A 25 -19.57 7.06 18.10
C SER A 25 -18.86 7.13 16.76
N GLN A 26 -18.55 5.97 16.17
CA GLN A 26 -18.02 5.79 14.81
C GLN A 26 -18.96 6.32 13.70
N ASP A 27 -20.00 7.08 14.07
CA ASP A 27 -21.18 7.39 13.27
C ASP A 27 -21.26 8.86 12.80
N PHE A 28 -20.40 9.75 13.29
CA PHE A 28 -20.37 11.14 12.77
C PHE A 28 -19.00 11.47 12.20
N LEU A 29 -18.87 11.24 10.90
CA LEU A 29 -17.80 11.78 10.08
C LEU A 29 -18.17 13.22 9.70
N PRO A 30 -17.32 14.24 9.94
CA PRO A 30 -17.62 15.61 9.52
C PRO A 30 -17.73 15.68 7.99
N SER A 31 -18.52 16.60 7.45
CA SER A 31 -18.70 16.76 5.99
C SER A 31 -17.43 17.22 5.26
N SER A 32 -16.45 17.73 5.99
CA SER A 32 -15.11 18.01 5.49
C SER A 32 -14.10 17.90 6.62
N ALA A 33 -12.86 17.55 6.29
CA ALA A 33 -11.76 17.51 7.24
C ALA A 33 -10.42 17.76 6.56
N ARG A 34 -9.43 18.19 7.35
CA ARG A 34 -8.07 18.50 6.91
C ARG A 34 -7.03 17.96 7.88
N ILE A 35 -5.89 17.61 7.34
CA ILE A 35 -4.66 17.33 8.08
C ILE A 35 -3.69 18.47 7.82
N ASP A 36 -3.51 19.33 8.81
CA ASP A 36 -2.49 20.38 8.78
C ASP A 36 -1.14 19.83 9.27
N GLY A 37 -0.02 20.40 8.81
CA GLY A 37 1.32 20.07 9.30
C GLY A 37 2.10 19.04 8.49
N VAL A 38 1.50 18.47 7.43
CA VAL A 38 2.28 17.80 6.37
C VAL A 38 3.10 18.87 5.64
N LEU A 39 4.37 18.62 5.40
CA LEU A 39 5.25 19.48 4.61
C LEU A 39 5.40 18.88 3.20
N HIS A 40 5.09 19.67 2.18
CA HIS A 40 5.23 19.24 0.79
C HIS A 40 6.69 19.16 0.35
N GLN A 41 7.01 18.17 -0.49
CA GLN A 41 8.27 18.06 -1.20
C GLN A 41 8.04 17.70 -2.66
N GLN A 42 8.60 18.52 -3.57
CA GLN A 42 8.61 18.24 -5.00
C GLN A 42 9.61 17.13 -5.31
N GLN A 43 9.20 16.08 -6.02
CA GLN A 43 10.05 14.94 -6.34
C GLN A 43 11.20 15.31 -7.29
N THR A 44 12.32 14.60 -7.11
CA THR A 44 13.36 14.47 -8.13
C THR A 44 13.03 13.34 -9.13
N TRP A 45 13.92 13.10 -10.09
CA TRP A 45 13.76 12.08 -11.13
C TRP A 45 13.40 10.69 -10.56
N ASN A 46 12.28 10.12 -11.02
CA ASN A 46 11.74 8.83 -10.59
C ASN A 46 11.73 8.66 -9.05
N ASN A 47 11.33 9.70 -8.30
CA ASN A 47 11.41 9.74 -6.84
C ASN A 47 10.06 9.92 -6.14
N CYS A 48 8.95 9.55 -6.80
CA CYS A 48 7.60 9.75 -6.25
C CYS A 48 7.42 9.03 -4.90
N GLY A 49 7.85 7.77 -4.78
CA GLY A 49 7.80 7.02 -3.52
C GLY A 49 8.56 7.70 -2.38
N PRO A 50 9.89 7.91 -2.50
CA PRO A 50 10.68 8.56 -1.46
C PRO A 50 10.22 9.98 -1.12
N ALA A 51 9.81 10.79 -2.10
CA ALA A 51 9.26 12.12 -1.84
C ALA A 51 7.94 12.03 -1.06
N THR A 52 7.02 11.17 -1.48
CA THR A 52 5.69 11.05 -0.87
C THR A 52 5.74 10.46 0.54
N ILE A 53 6.57 9.45 0.80
CA ILE A 53 6.72 8.92 2.16
C ILE A 53 7.39 9.93 3.10
N THR A 54 8.33 10.74 2.59
CA THR A 54 8.94 11.83 3.36
C THR A 54 7.92 12.92 3.70
N MET A 55 7.00 13.25 2.78
CA MET A 55 5.88 14.14 3.06
C MET A 55 5.02 13.58 4.19
N ALA A 56 4.61 12.30 4.13
CA ALA A 56 3.80 11.69 5.18
C ALA A 56 4.51 11.67 6.56
N LEU A 57 5.81 11.36 6.58
CA LEU A 57 6.63 11.38 7.79
C LEU A 57 6.76 12.78 8.41
N SER A 58 6.77 13.84 7.59
CA SER A 58 6.96 15.22 8.08
C SER A 58 5.87 15.68 9.06
N TYR A 59 4.65 15.12 8.94
CA TYR A 59 3.54 15.32 9.87
C TYR A 59 3.90 14.89 11.30
N HIS A 60 4.70 13.84 11.42
CA HIS A 60 5.16 13.31 12.71
C HIS A 60 6.41 14.01 13.24
N GLY A 61 6.91 15.02 12.53
CA GLY A 61 8.10 15.78 12.94
C GLY A 61 9.40 15.32 12.27
N TRP A 62 9.35 14.39 11.31
CA TRP A 62 10.51 14.01 10.50
C TRP A 62 11.09 15.20 9.74
N ARG A 63 12.43 15.24 9.61
CA ARG A 63 13.17 16.36 9.00
C ARG A 63 14.19 15.95 7.94
N GLU A 64 14.43 14.65 7.74
CA GLU A 64 15.31 14.23 6.65
C GLU A 64 14.66 14.48 5.29
N SER A 65 15.50 14.62 4.27
CA SER A 65 15.06 14.93 2.92
C SER A 65 14.65 13.67 2.14
N GLN A 66 13.91 13.86 1.04
CA GLN A 66 13.67 12.77 0.09
C GLN A 66 14.96 12.16 -0.48
N ALA A 67 16.11 12.84 -0.41
CA ALA A 67 17.38 12.28 -0.87
C ALA A 67 17.88 11.20 0.09
N PHE A 68 17.72 11.42 1.40
CA PHE A 68 18.00 10.39 2.41
C PHE A 68 17.11 9.16 2.20
N ALA A 69 15.80 9.37 2.00
CA ALA A 69 14.88 8.28 1.70
C ALA A 69 15.25 7.58 0.37
N GLY A 70 15.59 8.34 -0.67
CA GLY A 70 15.98 7.82 -1.98
C GLY A 70 17.26 6.98 -1.94
N ASP A 71 18.28 7.38 -1.18
CA ASP A 71 19.52 6.60 -1.06
C ASP A 71 19.30 5.21 -0.42
N LYS A 72 18.24 5.06 0.37
CA LYS A 72 17.86 3.79 1.04
C LYS A 72 16.92 2.95 0.20
N LEU A 73 15.82 3.55 -0.24
CA LEU A 73 14.75 2.91 -1.00
C LEU A 73 15.11 2.65 -2.45
N LYS A 74 15.99 3.48 -3.01
CA LYS A 74 16.28 3.49 -4.44
C LYS A 74 17.77 3.76 -4.71
N PRO A 75 18.67 2.88 -4.24
CA PRO A 75 20.12 3.08 -4.37
C PRO A 75 20.60 3.17 -5.83
N ASN A 76 19.83 2.62 -6.78
CA ASN A 76 19.99 2.89 -8.21
C ASN A 76 19.02 3.99 -8.68
N ARG A 77 19.55 5.15 -9.08
CA ARG A 77 18.76 6.30 -9.53
C ARG A 77 17.88 6.05 -10.75
N GLU A 78 18.17 5.04 -11.56
CA GLU A 78 17.37 4.69 -12.74
C GLU A 78 16.17 3.81 -12.42
N ASP A 79 16.12 3.23 -11.22
CA ASP A 79 14.99 2.42 -10.81
C ASP A 79 13.69 3.24 -10.89
N LYS A 80 12.67 2.63 -11.49
CA LYS A 80 11.42 3.26 -11.86
C LYS A 80 10.33 3.04 -10.83
N ASN A 81 10.55 2.15 -9.87
CA ASN A 81 9.56 1.78 -8.87
C ASN A 81 10.19 1.74 -7.47
N VAL A 82 9.38 2.04 -6.46
CA VAL A 82 9.65 1.63 -5.08
C VAL A 82 8.35 1.01 -4.62
N SER A 83 8.38 -0.27 -4.26
CA SER A 83 7.17 -1.00 -3.92
C SER A 83 6.55 -0.47 -2.61
N PRO A 84 5.23 -0.61 -2.41
CA PRO A 84 4.59 -0.16 -1.18
C PRO A 84 5.15 -0.81 0.09
N HIS A 85 5.64 -2.06 0.00
CA HIS A 85 6.25 -2.75 1.13
C HIS A 85 7.59 -2.12 1.52
N GLU A 86 8.44 -1.78 0.55
CA GLU A 86 9.71 -1.10 0.81
C GLU A 86 9.50 0.26 1.48
N LEU A 87 8.45 1.00 1.12
CA LEU A 87 8.09 2.24 1.81
C LEU A 87 7.73 2.01 3.28
N VAL A 88 7.00 0.94 3.60
CA VAL A 88 6.66 0.58 4.98
C VAL A 88 7.88 0.14 5.77
N ASP A 89 8.73 -0.69 5.17
CA ASP A 89 9.96 -1.18 5.82
C ASP A 89 10.90 -0.01 6.12
N PHE A 90 11.08 0.91 5.16
CA PHE A 90 11.81 2.16 5.39
C PHE A 90 11.27 2.98 6.57
N VAL A 91 9.95 3.14 6.68
CA VAL A 91 9.36 3.87 7.82
C VAL A 91 9.69 3.17 9.14
N ARG A 92 9.56 1.85 9.20
CA ARG A 92 9.80 1.07 10.42
C ARG A 92 11.26 1.02 10.84
N GLU A 93 12.17 0.98 9.87
CA GLU A 93 13.60 0.81 10.12
C GLU A 93 14.31 2.14 10.38
N GLU A 94 13.90 3.21 9.70
CA GLU A 94 14.63 4.48 9.70
C GLU A 94 13.96 5.57 10.54
N SER A 95 12.73 5.35 11.06
CA SER A 95 11.97 6.36 11.79
C SER A 95 11.50 5.93 13.19
N PHE A 96 10.89 6.85 13.93
CA PHE A 96 10.30 6.61 15.25
C PHE A 96 8.78 6.37 15.20
N VAL A 97 8.20 6.35 13.99
CA VAL A 97 6.80 6.03 13.74
C VAL A 97 6.68 4.70 13.03
N ASP A 98 5.47 4.17 12.95
CA ASP A 98 5.17 2.92 12.28
C ASP A 98 4.29 3.17 11.04
N ALA A 99 4.20 2.17 10.17
CA ALA A 99 3.36 2.20 8.99
C ALA A 99 2.64 0.87 8.77
N ILE A 100 1.46 0.95 8.17
CA ILE A 100 0.65 -0.22 7.80
C ILE A 100 0.21 -0.09 6.34
N LEU A 101 0.53 -1.11 5.55
CA LEU A 101 0.13 -1.25 4.14
C LEU A 101 -1.08 -2.17 4.03
N ARG A 102 -2.12 -1.74 3.34
CA ARG A 102 -3.33 -2.54 3.07
C ARG A 102 -3.87 -2.28 1.67
N VAL A 103 -4.77 -3.15 1.23
CA VAL A 103 -5.44 -3.11 -0.07
C VAL A 103 -6.96 -3.09 0.11
N GLY A 104 -7.69 -2.79 -0.98
CA GLY A 104 -9.16 -2.80 -0.97
C GLY A 104 -9.76 -1.65 -0.16
N GLY A 105 -9.04 -0.54 0.04
CA GLY A 105 -9.55 0.60 0.78
C GLY A 105 -10.79 1.22 0.10
N THR A 106 -11.56 1.99 0.85
CA THR A 106 -12.75 2.70 0.35
C THR A 106 -12.62 4.20 0.56
N LEU A 107 -13.39 4.99 -0.19
CA LEU A 107 -13.42 6.45 0.01
C LEU A 107 -13.85 6.79 1.45
N ASP A 108 -14.79 6.06 2.02
CA ASP A 108 -15.23 6.26 3.41
C ASP A 108 -14.12 5.94 4.42
N LEU A 109 -13.31 4.90 4.17
CA LEU A 109 -12.14 4.61 4.99
C LEU A 109 -11.11 5.74 4.91
N LEU A 110 -10.81 6.23 3.71
CA LEU A 110 -9.91 7.36 3.51
C LEU A 110 -10.40 8.61 4.26
N LYS A 111 -11.70 8.93 4.19
CA LYS A 111 -12.27 10.04 4.95
C LYS A 111 -12.15 9.83 6.46
N ARG A 112 -12.41 8.63 6.98
CA ARG A 112 -12.25 8.32 8.41
C ARG A 112 -10.81 8.51 8.87
N LEU A 113 -9.82 8.09 8.07
CA LEU A 113 -8.40 8.30 8.36
C LEU A 113 -8.06 9.80 8.40
N VAL A 114 -8.52 10.56 7.41
CA VAL A 114 -8.29 12.02 7.33
C VAL A 114 -8.96 12.76 8.49
N ALA A 115 -10.23 12.48 8.78
CA ALA A 115 -10.97 13.11 9.87
C ALA A 115 -10.35 12.84 11.24
N ASN A 116 -9.57 11.76 11.36
CA ASN A 116 -8.84 11.42 12.56
C ASN A 116 -7.35 11.78 12.46
N GLY A 117 -6.91 12.58 11.49
CA GLY A 117 -5.52 13.05 11.44
C GLY A 117 -4.49 11.94 11.21
N PHE A 118 -4.79 10.99 10.32
CA PHE A 118 -3.84 9.97 9.86
C PHE A 118 -3.46 10.26 8.39
N PRO A 119 -2.27 10.85 8.13
CA PRO A 119 -1.77 11.01 6.78
C PRO A 119 -1.73 9.65 6.08
N THR A 120 -2.38 9.58 4.93
CA THR A 120 -2.52 8.33 4.19
C THR A 120 -1.90 8.50 2.81
N VAL A 121 -0.92 7.66 2.51
CA VAL A 121 -0.33 7.56 1.17
C VAL A 121 -1.18 6.60 0.36
N ILE A 122 -1.53 6.97 -0.86
CA ILE A 122 -2.19 6.07 -1.82
C ILE A 122 -1.39 6.02 -3.12
N GLU A 123 -1.46 4.88 -3.80
CA GLU A 123 -0.89 4.70 -5.13
C GLU A 123 -1.98 4.81 -6.18
N THR A 124 -1.81 5.67 -7.17
CA THR A 124 -2.82 5.97 -8.18
C THR A 124 -2.26 5.90 -9.58
N ALA A 125 -3.11 5.58 -10.55
CA ALA A 125 -2.79 5.81 -11.94
C ALA A 125 -2.68 7.31 -12.21
N ALA A 126 -1.61 7.73 -12.88
CA ALA A 126 -1.43 9.09 -13.34
C ALA A 126 -1.09 9.12 -14.84
N MET A 127 -1.54 10.18 -15.51
CA MET A 127 -1.22 10.49 -16.90
C MET A 127 -0.81 11.96 -16.96
N PHE A 128 0.43 12.25 -16.59
CA PHE A 128 0.98 13.59 -16.69
C PHE A 128 1.25 13.97 -18.14
N GLU A 129 1.25 15.26 -18.46
CA GLU A 129 1.58 15.73 -19.80
C GLU A 129 2.94 15.17 -20.25
N GLY A 130 2.97 14.55 -21.44
CA GLY A 130 4.16 13.89 -21.98
C GLY A 130 4.41 12.46 -21.49
N TYR A 131 3.59 11.94 -20.57
CA TYR A 131 3.65 10.57 -20.08
C TYR A 131 2.37 9.79 -20.42
N ASP A 132 2.54 8.55 -20.85
CA ASP A 132 1.47 7.55 -20.83
C ASP A 132 1.25 7.04 -19.39
N TRP A 133 0.27 6.16 -19.14
CA TRP A 133 -0.07 5.62 -17.82
C TRP A 133 1.16 5.24 -16.97
N ILE A 134 1.21 5.78 -15.75
CA ILE A 134 2.23 5.47 -14.72
C ILE A 134 1.58 5.30 -13.34
N GLY A 135 2.24 4.57 -12.46
CA GLY A 135 1.93 4.59 -11.03
C GLY A 135 2.50 5.84 -10.37
N HIS A 136 1.77 6.40 -9.42
CA HIS A 136 2.16 7.61 -8.71
C HIS A 136 1.61 7.64 -7.28
N TYR A 137 2.49 7.93 -6.33
CA TYR A 137 2.13 8.05 -4.92
C TYR A 137 1.74 9.49 -4.57
N ARG A 138 0.70 9.65 -3.75
CA ARG A 138 0.22 10.95 -3.26
C ARG A 138 -0.12 10.86 -1.77
N VAL A 139 0.07 11.94 -1.01
CA VAL A 139 -0.41 12.00 0.39
C VAL A 139 -1.78 12.63 0.42
N LEU A 140 -2.77 11.93 0.95
CA LEU A 140 -4.10 12.46 1.21
C LEU A 140 -4.09 13.34 2.47
N VAL A 141 -4.53 14.59 2.32
CA VAL A 141 -4.49 15.62 3.39
C VAL A 141 -5.84 16.27 3.66
N GLY A 142 -6.90 15.87 2.95
CA GLY A 142 -8.21 16.48 3.16
C GLY A 142 -9.32 15.88 2.31
N TYR A 143 -10.56 16.16 2.69
CA TYR A 143 -11.74 15.92 1.86
C TYR A 143 -12.83 16.97 2.11
N ASP A 144 -13.73 17.11 1.15
CA ASP A 144 -14.93 17.95 1.25
C ASP A 144 -16.12 17.31 0.50
N ASP A 145 -17.14 16.89 1.25
CA ASP A 145 -18.33 16.24 0.71
C ASP A 145 -19.27 17.21 -0.01
N ALA A 146 -19.22 18.51 0.28
CA ALA A 146 -20.04 19.48 -0.46
C ALA A 146 -19.59 19.57 -1.92
N PHE A 147 -18.29 19.40 -2.16
CA PHE A 147 -17.69 19.42 -3.51
C PHE A 147 -17.34 18.02 -4.05
N GLN A 148 -17.44 16.98 -3.22
CA GLN A 148 -17.04 15.61 -3.56
C GLN A 148 -15.56 15.51 -3.97
N LEU A 149 -14.69 16.19 -3.22
CA LEU A 149 -13.26 16.31 -3.52
C LEU A 149 -12.38 15.73 -2.42
N PHE A 150 -11.30 15.07 -2.82
CA PHE A 150 -10.14 14.83 -1.98
C PHE A 150 -9.05 15.87 -2.29
N TYR A 151 -8.21 16.15 -1.30
CA TYR A 151 -7.05 17.04 -1.42
C TYR A 151 -5.76 16.26 -1.18
N PHE A 152 -4.81 16.44 -2.08
CA PHE A 152 -3.53 15.73 -2.05
C PHE A 152 -2.35 16.69 -2.03
N TYR A 153 -1.34 16.35 -1.24
CA TYR A 153 0.01 16.83 -1.50
C TYR A 153 0.67 15.85 -2.46
N ASP A 154 0.93 16.34 -3.66
CA ASP A 154 1.38 15.55 -4.79
C ASP A 154 2.85 15.82 -5.08
N SER A 155 3.66 14.77 -5.13
CA SER A 155 5.11 14.94 -5.31
C SER A 155 5.48 15.48 -6.70
N PHE A 156 4.60 15.38 -7.70
CA PHE A 156 4.80 15.90 -9.05
C PHE A 156 4.01 17.20 -9.32
N LEU A 157 2.73 17.25 -8.95
CA LEU A 157 1.84 18.39 -9.22
C LEU A 157 1.90 19.49 -8.15
N GLY A 158 2.55 19.24 -7.01
CA GLY A 158 2.69 20.22 -5.94
C GLY A 158 1.51 20.22 -4.95
N VAL A 159 1.18 21.42 -4.47
CA VAL A 159 0.12 21.68 -3.47
C VAL A 159 -1.10 22.39 -4.05
N GLY A 160 -1.25 22.41 -5.37
CA GLY A 160 -2.31 23.19 -6.03
C GLY A 160 -2.09 24.70 -5.95
N ALA A 161 -3.00 25.46 -6.58
CA ALA A 161 -2.84 26.92 -6.77
C ALA A 161 -2.96 27.74 -5.48
N ASP A 162 -3.69 27.24 -4.49
CA ASP A 162 -3.97 27.89 -3.20
C ASP A 162 -3.16 27.31 -2.05
N ALA A 163 -2.19 26.43 -2.34
CA ALA A 163 -1.39 25.68 -1.38
C ALA A 163 -2.16 24.76 -0.42
N ASN A 164 -3.45 24.50 -0.70
CA ASN A 164 -4.30 23.63 0.12
C ASN A 164 -4.31 22.16 -0.37
N GLY A 165 -3.50 21.83 -1.36
CA GLY A 165 -3.44 20.51 -1.99
C GLY A 165 -4.14 20.48 -3.34
N VAL A 166 -3.62 19.64 -4.22
CA VAL A 166 -4.25 19.35 -5.52
C VAL A 166 -5.56 18.62 -5.27
N THR A 167 -6.64 19.14 -5.83
CA THR A 167 -7.98 18.57 -5.68
C THR A 167 -8.29 17.54 -6.76
N GLU A 168 -8.88 16.43 -6.37
CA GLU A 168 -9.44 15.45 -7.31
C GLU A 168 -10.82 15.00 -6.85
N SER A 169 -11.72 14.73 -7.80
CA SER A 169 -13.06 14.22 -7.46
C SER A 169 -12.99 12.81 -6.91
N TYR A 170 -13.91 12.48 -5.99
CA TYR A 170 -14.06 11.14 -5.42
C TYR A 170 -14.11 10.05 -6.50
N ALA A 171 -14.89 10.28 -7.56
CA ALA A 171 -15.01 9.34 -8.67
C ALA A 171 -13.69 9.16 -9.43
N ARG A 172 -12.93 10.24 -9.64
CA ARG A 172 -11.64 10.16 -10.32
C ARG A 172 -10.59 9.44 -9.46
N VAL A 173 -10.55 9.76 -8.17
CA VAL A 173 -9.67 9.08 -7.21
C VAL A 173 -9.95 7.59 -7.20
N ASP A 174 -11.21 7.16 -7.07
CA ASP A 174 -11.53 5.73 -7.07
C ASP A 174 -11.12 5.04 -8.39
N ASN A 175 -11.40 5.68 -9.52
CA ASN A 175 -11.01 5.15 -10.84
C ASN A 175 -9.49 4.95 -10.97
N ASP A 176 -8.70 5.91 -10.51
CA ASP A 176 -7.25 5.87 -10.67
C ASP A 176 -6.59 4.97 -9.60
N TRP A 177 -7.17 4.93 -8.39
CA TRP A 177 -6.72 4.12 -7.26
C TRP A 177 -7.02 2.63 -7.45
N ARG A 178 -8.13 2.28 -8.11
CA ARG A 178 -8.46 0.89 -8.40
C ARG A 178 -7.39 0.20 -9.25
N ALA A 179 -6.63 0.95 -10.06
CA ALA A 179 -5.57 0.37 -10.89
C ALA A 179 -4.46 -0.30 -10.06
N PHE A 180 -4.38 0.04 -8.77
CA PHE A 180 -3.43 -0.49 -7.78
C PHE A 180 -4.16 -1.20 -6.65
N ASN A 181 -5.25 -1.90 -6.94
CA ASN A 181 -6.05 -2.66 -5.97
C ASN A 181 -6.48 -1.84 -4.73
N ARG A 182 -6.66 -0.52 -4.90
CA ARG A 182 -6.96 0.42 -3.81
C ARG A 182 -5.97 0.30 -2.65
N THR A 183 -4.67 0.26 -2.98
CA THR A 183 -3.55 0.17 -2.04
C THR A 183 -3.35 1.47 -1.26
N PHE A 184 -3.19 1.38 0.05
CA PHE A 184 -2.90 2.52 0.92
C PHE A 184 -1.90 2.19 2.02
N ILE A 185 -1.14 3.19 2.42
CA ILE A 185 -0.22 3.15 3.55
C ILE A 185 -0.64 4.22 4.55
N VAL A 186 -0.81 3.82 5.81
CA VAL A 186 -1.04 4.77 6.91
C VAL A 186 0.22 4.88 7.74
N VAL A 187 0.76 6.09 7.88
CA VAL A 187 1.91 6.37 8.74
C VAL A 187 1.41 6.94 10.07
N TYR A 188 1.77 6.34 11.19
CA TYR A 188 1.19 6.66 12.50
C TYR A 188 2.20 6.56 13.64
N HIS A 189 2.04 7.43 14.63
CA HIS A 189 2.81 7.32 15.87
C HIS A 189 2.25 6.15 16.73
N PRO A 190 3.10 5.33 17.36
CA PRO A 190 2.67 4.12 18.08
C PRO A 190 1.64 4.36 19.20
N ASP A 191 1.66 5.53 19.84
CA ASP A 191 0.66 5.90 20.87
C ASP A 191 -0.78 6.03 20.31
N ARG A 192 -0.94 6.14 18.99
CA ARG A 192 -2.24 6.22 18.30
C ARG A 192 -2.68 4.89 17.68
N GLU A 193 -1.92 3.81 17.86
CA GLU A 193 -2.22 2.50 17.26
C GLU A 193 -3.63 2.01 17.63
N ALA A 194 -4.01 2.11 18.90
CA ALA A 194 -5.33 1.66 19.35
C ALA A 194 -6.48 2.38 18.62
N LEU A 195 -6.32 3.67 18.34
CA LEU A 195 -7.29 4.43 17.54
C LEU A 195 -7.27 3.99 16.08
N LEU A 196 -6.08 3.84 15.49
CA LEU A 196 -5.94 3.41 14.10
C LEU A 196 -6.55 2.03 13.88
N ARG A 197 -6.29 1.08 14.79
CA ARG A 197 -6.89 -0.27 14.77
C ARG A 197 -8.41 -0.23 14.82
N ASN A 198 -8.99 0.67 15.61
CA ASN A 198 -10.44 0.86 15.65
C ASN A 198 -11.01 1.47 14.34
N ILE A 199 -10.24 2.31 13.65
CA ILE A 199 -10.63 2.90 12.36
C ILE A 199 -10.52 1.87 11.23
N LEU A 200 -9.41 1.14 11.19
CA LEU A 200 -9.15 0.10 10.19
C LEU A 200 -10.07 -1.11 10.37
N ALA A 201 -10.48 -1.42 11.59
CA ALA A 201 -11.35 -2.56 11.90
C ALA A 201 -10.80 -3.85 11.25
N GLU A 202 -11.55 -4.45 10.32
CA GLU A 202 -11.13 -5.65 9.59
C GLU A 202 -9.86 -5.45 8.76
N TYR A 203 -9.61 -4.23 8.24
CA TYR A 203 -8.37 -3.90 7.54
C TYR A 203 -7.13 -3.97 8.43
N TRP A 204 -7.26 -4.07 9.76
CA TRP A 204 -6.10 -4.30 10.62
C TRP A 204 -5.44 -5.64 10.33
N ASP A 205 -6.23 -6.67 9.99
CA ASP A 205 -5.71 -7.97 9.59
C ASP A 205 -5.43 -7.99 8.07
N GLU A 206 -4.26 -8.46 7.68
CA GLU A 206 -3.82 -8.43 6.28
C GLU A 206 -4.64 -9.40 5.41
N ALA A 207 -4.96 -10.59 5.92
CA ALA A 207 -5.77 -11.57 5.20
C ALA A 207 -7.22 -11.09 5.06
N ALA A 208 -7.79 -10.46 6.09
CA ALA A 208 -9.10 -9.84 6.01
C ALA A 208 -9.14 -8.68 5.00
N ALA A 209 -8.13 -7.81 4.98
CA ALA A 209 -8.01 -6.75 3.96
C ALA A 209 -7.92 -7.33 2.54
N ALA A 210 -7.12 -8.38 2.34
CA ALA A 210 -7.02 -9.08 1.05
C ALA A 210 -8.34 -9.75 0.66
N GLN A 211 -9.11 -10.28 1.61
CA GLN A 211 -10.44 -10.84 1.37
C GLN A 211 -11.44 -9.75 0.94
N ILE A 212 -11.45 -8.59 1.61
CA ILE A 212 -12.28 -7.44 1.22
C ILE A 212 -11.94 -6.98 -0.20
N ALA A 213 -10.64 -6.84 -0.51
CA ALA A 213 -10.17 -6.47 -1.85
C ALA A 213 -10.59 -7.50 -2.92
N PHE A 214 -10.48 -8.79 -2.61
CA PHE A 214 -10.91 -9.87 -3.47
C PHE A 214 -12.41 -9.79 -3.78
N GLU A 215 -13.25 -9.57 -2.77
CA GLU A 215 -14.71 -9.48 -2.95
C GLU A 215 -15.11 -8.28 -3.81
N ALA A 216 -14.47 -7.12 -3.58
CA ALA A 216 -14.66 -5.93 -4.40
C ALA A 216 -14.28 -6.20 -5.86
N ALA A 217 -13.07 -6.71 -6.11
CA ALA A 217 -12.57 -7.01 -7.45
C ALA A 217 -13.41 -8.10 -8.16
N GLN A 218 -13.85 -9.12 -7.43
CA GLN A 218 -14.73 -10.16 -7.96
C GLN A 218 -16.08 -9.58 -8.38
N ASN A 219 -16.66 -8.67 -7.59
CA ASN A 219 -17.92 -8.02 -7.94
C ASN A 219 -17.75 -7.12 -9.16
N GLU A 220 -16.67 -6.35 -9.24
CA GLU A 220 -16.34 -5.53 -10.42
C GLU A 220 -16.19 -6.39 -11.69
N ALA A 221 -15.47 -7.52 -11.61
CA ALA A 221 -15.27 -8.44 -12.73
C ALA A 221 -16.58 -9.12 -13.15
N ARG A 222 -17.49 -9.40 -12.21
CA ARG A 222 -18.84 -9.92 -12.53
C ARG A 222 -19.70 -8.87 -13.23
N SER A 223 -19.66 -7.62 -12.76
CA SER A 223 -20.43 -6.51 -13.34
C SER A 223 -19.91 -6.10 -14.72
N ASN A 224 -18.59 -6.16 -14.92
CA ASN A 224 -17.96 -5.93 -16.22
C ASN A 224 -16.87 -6.99 -16.49
N PRO A 225 -17.21 -8.10 -17.15
CA PRO A 225 -16.26 -9.16 -17.47
C PRO A 225 -15.12 -8.74 -18.41
N GLN A 226 -15.18 -7.56 -19.03
CA GLN A 226 -14.12 -7.00 -19.86
C GLN A 226 -13.19 -6.05 -19.09
N ASP A 227 -13.40 -5.88 -17.79
CA ASP A 227 -12.54 -5.03 -16.95
C ASP A 227 -11.24 -5.75 -16.59
N ALA A 228 -10.18 -5.44 -17.33
CA ALA A 228 -8.85 -6.02 -17.09
C ALA A 228 -8.30 -5.66 -15.69
N PHE A 229 -8.61 -4.48 -15.15
CA PHE A 229 -8.15 -4.11 -13.81
C PHE A 229 -8.87 -4.91 -12.73
N ALA A 230 -10.18 -5.16 -12.88
CA ALA A 230 -10.92 -5.97 -11.92
C ALA A 230 -10.38 -7.41 -11.86
N TRP A 231 -10.12 -8.03 -13.00
CA TRP A 231 -9.49 -9.36 -13.05
C TRP A 231 -8.07 -9.34 -12.47
N PHE A 232 -7.29 -8.30 -12.76
CA PHE A 232 -5.94 -8.15 -12.24
C PHE A 232 -5.94 -8.03 -10.71
N ASN A 233 -6.80 -7.17 -10.16
CA ASN A 233 -6.98 -6.97 -8.72
C ASN A 233 -7.48 -8.22 -8.02
N MET A 234 -8.37 -8.99 -8.66
CA MET A 234 -8.83 -10.28 -8.17
C MET A 234 -7.64 -11.24 -8.09
N GLY A 235 -6.78 -11.29 -9.10
CA GLY A 235 -5.54 -12.07 -9.10
C GLY A 235 -4.58 -11.65 -7.99
N SER A 236 -4.33 -10.36 -7.82
CA SER A 236 -3.47 -9.82 -6.76
C SER A 236 -3.98 -10.20 -5.37
N SER A 237 -5.28 -10.03 -5.13
CA SER A 237 -5.90 -10.37 -3.84
C SER A 237 -5.89 -11.87 -3.56
N LEU A 238 -6.14 -12.71 -4.58
CA LEU A 238 -6.01 -14.17 -4.48
C LEU A 238 -4.57 -14.61 -4.19
N ALA A 239 -3.58 -13.94 -4.77
CA ALA A 239 -2.17 -14.21 -4.51
C ALA A 239 -1.80 -13.92 -3.05
N MET A 240 -2.28 -12.80 -2.49
CA MET A 240 -2.11 -12.47 -1.06
C MET A 240 -2.77 -13.50 -0.14
N LEU A 241 -3.90 -14.07 -0.56
CA LEU A 241 -4.61 -15.14 0.16
C LEU A 241 -3.98 -16.54 -0.05
N GLY A 242 -2.86 -16.66 -0.77
CA GLY A 242 -2.21 -17.95 -1.06
C GLY A 242 -2.93 -18.83 -2.09
N ARG A 243 -3.99 -18.33 -2.73
CA ARG A 243 -4.81 -19.05 -3.72
C ARG A 243 -4.19 -18.94 -5.11
N HIS A 244 -2.93 -19.39 -5.25
CA HIS A 244 -2.08 -19.08 -6.41
C HIS A 244 -2.59 -19.61 -7.76
N GLN A 245 -3.23 -20.78 -7.79
CA GLN A 245 -3.81 -21.31 -9.04
C GLN A 245 -4.97 -20.44 -9.55
N GLU A 246 -5.84 -20.01 -8.64
CA GLU A 246 -6.95 -19.11 -8.98
C GLU A 246 -6.44 -17.71 -9.33
N ALA A 247 -5.40 -17.24 -8.63
CA ALA A 247 -4.73 -15.99 -8.95
C ALA A 247 -4.16 -15.98 -10.38
N ALA A 248 -3.44 -17.05 -10.75
CA ALA A 248 -2.90 -17.23 -12.10
C ALA A 248 -4.01 -17.20 -13.17
N ALA A 249 -5.13 -17.88 -12.93
CA ALA A 249 -6.27 -17.85 -13.83
C ALA A 249 -6.89 -16.44 -13.95
N ALA A 250 -6.99 -15.68 -12.86
CA ALA A 250 -7.48 -14.31 -12.88
C ALA A 250 -6.53 -13.37 -13.65
N PHE A 251 -5.22 -13.52 -13.49
CA PHE A 251 -4.24 -12.77 -14.29
C PHE A 251 -4.29 -13.11 -15.78
N ASP A 252 -4.54 -14.37 -16.16
CA ASP A 252 -4.73 -14.75 -17.56
C ASP A 252 -5.98 -14.08 -18.14
N GLN A 253 -7.08 -14.03 -17.37
CA GLN A 253 -8.28 -13.32 -17.79
C GLN A 253 -7.99 -11.83 -17.96
N ALA A 254 -7.31 -11.19 -16.99
CA ALA A 254 -6.93 -9.79 -17.08
C ALA A 254 -6.14 -9.46 -18.36
N THR A 255 -5.23 -10.35 -18.75
CA THR A 255 -4.41 -10.22 -19.96
C THR A 255 -5.20 -10.47 -21.24
N SER A 256 -6.25 -11.31 -21.18
CA SER A 256 -7.07 -11.71 -22.32
C SER A 256 -8.23 -10.77 -22.62
N THR A 257 -8.87 -10.20 -21.58
CA THR A 257 -10.14 -9.46 -21.70
C THR A 257 -9.97 -7.97 -21.99
N GLY A 258 -8.75 -7.42 -21.88
CA GLY A 258 -8.52 -6.01 -22.13
C GLY A 258 -7.04 -5.65 -22.22
N LYS A 259 -6.77 -4.37 -22.50
CA LYS A 259 -5.41 -3.84 -22.51
C LYS A 259 -5.06 -3.32 -21.12
N LEU A 260 -4.30 -4.10 -20.36
CA LEU A 260 -3.57 -3.56 -19.22
C LEU A 260 -2.53 -2.53 -19.73
N PRO A 261 -2.24 -1.49 -18.95
CA PRO A 261 -1.13 -0.60 -19.24
C PRO A 261 0.16 -1.41 -19.39
N TRP A 262 0.97 -1.08 -20.38
CA TRP A 262 2.18 -1.87 -20.65
C TRP A 262 3.19 -1.81 -19.50
N ARG A 263 3.15 -0.77 -18.66
CA ARG A 263 3.97 -0.62 -17.44
C ARG A 263 3.38 -1.30 -16.20
N MET A 264 2.25 -2.01 -16.30
CA MET A 264 1.58 -2.60 -15.13
C MET A 264 2.55 -3.46 -14.28
N MET A 265 3.39 -4.25 -14.96
CA MET A 265 4.36 -5.16 -14.35
C MET A 265 5.61 -4.48 -13.78
N TRP A 266 5.75 -3.16 -13.96
CA TRP A 266 6.81 -2.39 -13.29
C TRP A 266 6.47 -2.17 -11.82
N TYR A 267 5.20 -1.90 -11.53
CA TYR A 267 4.73 -1.53 -10.19
C TYR A 267 4.11 -2.69 -9.42
N GLN A 268 3.53 -3.67 -10.13
CA GLN A 268 2.75 -4.76 -9.50
C GLN A 268 3.32 -6.13 -9.85
N HIS A 269 3.90 -6.81 -8.86
CA HIS A 269 4.61 -8.08 -9.08
C HIS A 269 3.83 -9.33 -8.65
N GLY A 270 2.59 -9.19 -8.20
CA GLY A 270 1.76 -10.31 -7.73
C GLY A 270 1.61 -11.44 -8.76
N ALA A 271 1.59 -11.11 -10.05
CA ALA A 271 1.52 -12.09 -11.14
C ALA A 271 2.75 -13.00 -11.19
N PHE A 272 3.96 -12.48 -10.94
CA PHE A 272 5.17 -13.29 -10.89
C PHE A 272 5.07 -14.35 -9.79
N ALA A 273 4.67 -13.94 -8.58
CA ALA A 273 4.49 -14.84 -7.45
C ALA A 273 3.42 -15.91 -7.70
N ALA A 274 2.27 -15.50 -8.24
CA ALA A 274 1.16 -16.41 -8.54
C ALA A 274 1.55 -17.45 -9.61
N TYR A 275 2.14 -17.03 -10.73
CA TYR A 275 2.58 -17.95 -11.77
C TYR A 275 3.70 -18.88 -11.28
N PHE A 276 4.65 -18.37 -10.50
CA PHE A 276 5.70 -19.19 -9.93
C PHE A 276 5.13 -20.29 -9.01
N ALA A 277 4.30 -19.91 -8.04
CA ALA A 277 3.68 -20.85 -7.10
C ALA A 277 2.71 -21.83 -7.79
N ALA A 278 2.14 -21.44 -8.92
CA ALA A 278 1.33 -22.32 -9.77
C ALA A 278 2.16 -23.29 -10.64
N GLY A 279 3.50 -23.23 -10.60
CA GLY A 279 4.40 -24.02 -11.44
C GLY A 279 4.50 -23.52 -12.89
N ARG A 280 3.95 -22.34 -13.19
CA ARG A 280 3.90 -21.73 -14.52
C ARG A 280 5.14 -20.89 -14.80
N TYR A 281 6.30 -21.55 -14.75
CA TYR A 281 7.60 -20.88 -14.85
C TYR A 281 7.83 -20.16 -16.18
N GLN A 282 7.28 -20.67 -17.28
CA GLN A 282 7.41 -20.01 -18.59
C GLN A 282 6.68 -18.67 -18.64
N ASP A 283 5.57 -18.52 -17.92
CA ASP A 283 4.82 -17.26 -17.85
C ASP A 283 5.59 -16.22 -17.02
N VAL A 284 6.20 -16.64 -15.91
CA VAL A 284 7.15 -15.83 -15.13
C VAL A 284 8.29 -15.30 -16.01
N LEU A 285 8.91 -16.18 -16.81
CA LEU A 285 10.00 -15.79 -17.72
C LEU A 285 9.51 -14.87 -18.85
N THR A 286 8.27 -15.02 -19.30
CA THR A 286 7.66 -14.15 -20.32
C THR A 286 7.44 -12.74 -19.77
N LEU A 287 6.86 -12.61 -18.57
CA LEU A 287 6.73 -11.33 -17.89
C LEU A 287 8.10 -10.68 -17.67
N ALA A 288 9.08 -11.47 -17.25
CA ALA A 288 10.42 -10.98 -17.00
C ALA A 288 11.11 -10.49 -18.29
N ALA A 289 10.95 -11.19 -19.41
CA ALA A 289 11.49 -10.78 -20.69
C ALA A 289 10.85 -9.45 -21.17
N HIS A 290 9.55 -9.28 -20.98
CA HIS A 290 8.87 -8.02 -21.28
C HIS A 290 9.43 -6.86 -20.45
N ASN A 291 9.59 -7.04 -19.13
CA ASN A 291 10.18 -6.03 -18.26
C ASN A 291 11.63 -5.73 -18.66
N GLN A 292 12.45 -6.74 -18.98
CA GLN A 292 13.83 -6.51 -19.41
C GLN A 292 13.97 -5.66 -20.67
N ASN A 293 13.01 -5.77 -21.59
CA ASN A 293 13.01 -4.98 -22.82
C ASN A 293 12.59 -3.53 -22.60
N THR A 294 11.95 -3.21 -21.48
CA THR A 294 11.30 -1.92 -21.25
C THR A 294 11.80 -1.15 -20.02
N ALA A 295 12.23 -1.88 -18.99
CA ALA A 295 12.84 -1.42 -17.74
C ALA A 295 13.81 -2.49 -17.21
N PRO A 296 15.01 -2.61 -17.82
CA PRO A 296 16.00 -3.63 -17.44
C PRO A 296 16.53 -3.50 -16.00
N GLU A 297 16.35 -2.34 -15.37
CA GLU A 297 16.82 -2.02 -14.03
C GLU A 297 15.91 -2.46 -12.88
N LEU A 298 14.71 -2.98 -13.16
CA LEU A 298 13.81 -3.54 -12.13
C LEU A 298 14.42 -4.81 -11.51
N GLU A 299 14.82 -4.76 -10.26
CA GLU A 299 15.46 -5.87 -9.54
C GLU A 299 14.53 -7.06 -9.34
N GLU A 300 13.23 -6.83 -9.10
CA GLU A 300 12.24 -7.88 -8.85
C GLU A 300 12.13 -8.78 -10.08
N THR A 301 12.29 -8.20 -11.27
CA THR A 301 12.34 -8.94 -12.54
C THR A 301 13.48 -9.94 -12.56
N HIS A 302 14.68 -9.56 -12.09
CA HIS A 302 15.83 -10.47 -12.06
C HIS A 302 15.71 -11.48 -10.93
N TYR A 303 15.16 -11.08 -9.79
CA TYR A 303 14.86 -12.00 -8.69
C TYR A 303 13.89 -13.11 -9.10
N TRP A 304 12.76 -12.78 -9.73
CA TRP A 304 11.79 -13.79 -10.17
C TRP A 304 12.35 -14.74 -11.24
N ARG A 305 13.25 -14.26 -12.11
CA ARG A 305 14.01 -15.14 -13.02
C ARG A 305 14.93 -16.09 -12.24
N GLY A 306 15.62 -15.58 -11.23
CA GLY A 306 16.45 -16.40 -10.36
C GLY A 306 15.66 -17.50 -9.67
N ARG A 307 14.48 -17.17 -9.14
CA ARG A 307 13.56 -18.13 -8.51
C ARG A 307 13.16 -19.24 -9.48
N VAL A 308 12.85 -18.90 -10.73
CA VAL A 308 12.54 -19.90 -11.77
C VAL A 308 13.74 -20.80 -12.05
N TYR A 309 14.93 -20.24 -12.25
CA TYR A 309 16.12 -21.05 -12.52
C TYR A 309 16.49 -21.96 -11.36
N GLU A 310 16.33 -21.49 -10.12
CA GLU A 310 16.52 -22.30 -8.91
C GLU A 310 15.52 -23.46 -8.88
N ALA A 311 14.23 -23.20 -9.12
CA ALA A 311 13.21 -24.26 -9.18
C ALA A 311 13.46 -25.29 -10.29
N GLN A 312 14.21 -24.92 -11.34
CA GLN A 312 14.63 -25.80 -12.42
C GLN A 312 15.96 -26.51 -12.15
N GLY A 313 16.62 -26.26 -11.01
CA GLY A 313 17.94 -26.81 -10.66
C GLY A 313 19.10 -26.15 -11.39
N GLU A 314 18.87 -25.02 -12.07
CA GLU A 314 19.87 -24.28 -12.82
C GLU A 314 20.61 -23.27 -11.93
N ASN A 315 21.25 -23.76 -10.86
CA ASN A 315 21.79 -22.93 -9.76
C ASN A 315 22.76 -21.84 -10.23
N GLN A 316 23.57 -22.08 -11.27
CA GLN A 316 24.46 -21.06 -11.83
C GLN A 316 23.69 -19.89 -12.46
N ARG A 317 22.60 -20.19 -13.18
CA ARG A 317 21.75 -19.17 -13.80
C ARG A 317 20.93 -18.43 -12.74
N ALA A 318 20.47 -19.14 -11.71
CA ALA A 318 19.79 -18.56 -10.56
C ALA A 318 20.70 -17.55 -9.83
N ALA A 319 21.90 -17.98 -9.45
CA ALA A 319 22.88 -17.11 -8.78
C ALA A 319 23.26 -15.89 -9.65
N SER A 320 23.40 -16.05 -10.97
CA SER A 320 23.65 -14.93 -11.88
C SER A 320 22.49 -13.93 -11.89
N ALA A 321 21.24 -14.40 -11.90
CA ALA A 321 20.07 -13.55 -11.86
C ALA A 321 19.92 -12.81 -10.51
N TYR A 322 20.15 -13.49 -9.37
CA TYR A 322 20.15 -12.84 -8.05
C TYR A 322 21.25 -11.79 -7.91
N ARG A 323 22.48 -12.08 -8.37
CA ARG A 323 23.55 -11.07 -8.42
C ARG A 323 23.19 -9.88 -9.30
N ARG A 324 22.42 -10.09 -10.37
CA ARG A 324 21.95 -8.99 -11.21
C ARG A 324 20.89 -8.15 -10.51
N ALA A 325 19.95 -8.76 -9.78
CA ALA A 325 19.02 -8.03 -8.91
C ALA A 325 19.78 -7.16 -7.90
N LEU A 326 20.75 -7.75 -7.19
CA LEU A 326 21.60 -7.04 -6.22
C LEU A 326 22.52 -5.98 -6.84
N GLY A 327 22.85 -6.12 -8.13
CA GLY A 327 23.60 -5.12 -8.89
C GLY A 327 22.79 -3.86 -9.17
N TYR A 328 21.46 -3.97 -9.26
CA TYR A 328 20.56 -2.82 -9.35
C TYR A 328 20.16 -2.32 -7.96
N ASN A 329 19.76 -3.21 -7.06
CA ASN A 329 19.42 -2.85 -5.68
C ASN A 329 20.22 -3.70 -4.69
N PRO A 330 21.35 -3.18 -4.16
CA PRO A 330 22.15 -3.89 -3.17
C PRO A 330 21.44 -4.17 -1.85
N ASN A 331 20.29 -3.53 -1.60
CA ASN A 331 19.45 -3.68 -0.41
C ASN A 331 18.30 -4.68 -0.63
N TYR A 332 18.21 -5.31 -1.81
CA TYR A 332 17.12 -6.24 -2.11
C TYR A 332 17.30 -7.60 -1.42
N ASP A 333 16.86 -7.67 -0.17
CA ASP A 333 17.15 -8.77 0.74
C ASP A 333 16.62 -10.12 0.28
N ALA A 334 15.49 -10.15 -0.44
CA ALA A 334 14.96 -11.38 -1.02
C ALA A 334 15.97 -12.04 -1.99
N ALA A 335 16.67 -11.26 -2.82
CA ALA A 335 17.70 -11.80 -3.70
C ALA A 335 18.99 -12.16 -2.93
N ARG A 336 19.34 -11.41 -1.88
CA ARG A 336 20.49 -11.75 -1.02
C ARG A 336 20.31 -13.10 -0.35
N GLN A 337 19.17 -13.29 0.32
CA GLN A 337 18.83 -14.53 1.02
C GLN A 337 18.78 -15.72 0.06
N ALA A 338 18.18 -15.54 -1.14
CA ALA A 338 18.12 -16.59 -2.14
C ALA A 338 19.51 -16.95 -2.69
N LEU A 339 20.39 -15.97 -2.91
CA LEU A 339 21.76 -16.21 -3.34
C LEU A 339 22.60 -16.93 -2.28
N ASP A 340 22.44 -16.54 -1.01
CA ASP A 340 23.15 -17.17 0.12
C ASP A 340 22.69 -18.63 0.29
N SER A 341 21.39 -18.89 0.13
CA SER A 341 20.81 -20.23 0.23
C SER A 341 21.27 -21.18 -0.88
N LEU A 342 21.56 -20.68 -2.09
CA LEU A 342 22.15 -21.47 -3.18
C LEU A 342 23.61 -21.89 -2.92
N SER A 343 24.29 -21.21 -2.00
CA SER A 343 25.71 -21.42 -1.70
C SER A 343 25.94 -22.36 -0.52
N GLN A 344 24.87 -22.76 0.18
CA GLN A 344 24.84 -23.78 1.24
C GLN A 344 24.49 -25.15 0.64
#